data_AF-A0A9P4K092-F1
#
_entry.id   AF-A0A9P4K092-F1
#
_cell.length_a   1.000
_cell.length_b   1.000
_cell.length_c   1.000
_cell.angle_alpha   90.00
_cell.angle_beta   90.00
_cell.angle_gamma   90.00
#
_symmetry.space_group_name_H-M   'P 1'
#
loop_
_entity.id
_entity.type
_entity.pdbx_description
1 polymer ?
#
loop_
_entity_poly.entity_id
_entity_poly.type
_entity_poly.pdbx_seq_one_letter_code
_entity_poly.pdbx_strand_id
1 'polypeptide(L)'
;MQERTHQKRSHHIRARMRSQFSKGAMCLTTDEGLFSTIFRLHSPFLERNSSWFTEALKASNPPDHYPLWYRFKFEVTGNGFLKLVRQPTVGLRPEFHNTQGYSNATQIYIKTEDIEDEVCKITNSKDDKTLALRSVEDSVYMTFYRQLFGLFYNITLPMPIDIGLALVQSEGLVMVAIELQCLPLLRPHLSRTLAGFRQKLFLSIKRDPARWILLAMPLQDDSIFTECLVHLVGTYPAWPWPTRRTGIPSEVRQFIAHKAKELNQLCLEVDRDLLLITIENPKGDVVTPAESEDQETWILV
;
A
#
# COMPACT_ATOMS: atom_id res chain seq x y z
N MET A 1 39.36 -28.02 19.35
CA MET A 1 40.01 -26.68 19.26
C MET A 1 39.26 -25.71 18.32
N GLN A 2 38.37 -26.18 17.43
CA GLN A 2 37.59 -25.34 16.50
C GLN A 2 36.30 -24.69 17.08
N GLU A 3 35.77 -25.16 18.21
CA GLU A 3 34.56 -24.56 18.82
C GLU A 3 34.83 -23.20 19.50
N ARG A 4 36.04 -22.99 20.03
CA ARG A 4 36.40 -21.71 20.68
C ARG A 4 36.50 -20.54 19.69
N THR A 5 36.70 -20.81 18.41
CA THR A 5 36.76 -19.79 17.35
C THR A 5 35.38 -19.34 16.87
N HIS A 6 34.37 -20.22 16.88
CA HIS A 6 32.98 -19.84 16.56
C HIS A 6 32.33 -19.01 17.67
N GLN A 7 32.57 -19.35 18.95
CA GLN A 7 32.08 -18.57 20.09
C GLN A 7 32.65 -17.14 20.10
N LYS A 8 33.95 -16.98 19.78
CA LYS A 8 34.61 -15.67 19.72
C LYS A 8 34.13 -14.80 18.55
N ARG A 9 33.85 -15.38 17.37
CA ARG A 9 33.24 -14.64 16.24
C ARG A 9 31.82 -14.17 16.55
N SER A 10 31.01 -15.01 17.20
CA SER A 10 29.64 -14.65 17.61
C SER A 10 29.61 -13.52 18.65
N HIS A 11 30.54 -13.54 19.62
CA HIS A 11 30.69 -12.43 20.57
C HIS A 11 31.19 -11.13 19.92
N HIS A 12 32.06 -11.21 18.91
CA HIS A 12 32.56 -10.01 18.22
C HIS A 12 31.49 -9.35 17.33
N ILE A 13 30.61 -10.14 16.69
CA ILE A 13 29.46 -9.62 15.94
C ILE A 13 28.43 -8.99 16.89
N ARG A 14 28.14 -9.62 18.04
CA ARG A 14 27.25 -9.06 19.08
C ARG A 14 27.80 -7.78 19.72
N ALA A 15 29.11 -7.67 19.91
CA ALA A 15 29.74 -6.45 20.45
C ALA A 15 29.74 -5.30 19.43
N ARG A 16 29.94 -5.60 18.14
CA ARG A 16 29.90 -4.59 17.08
C ARG A 16 28.49 -3.97 16.92
N MET A 17 27.44 -4.79 17.04
CA MET A 17 26.06 -4.29 17.09
C MET A 17 25.78 -3.43 18.33
N ARG A 18 26.26 -3.81 19.52
CA ARG A 18 26.07 -3.01 20.75
C ARG A 18 26.68 -1.60 20.66
N SER A 19 27.74 -1.41 19.85
CA SER A 19 28.37 -0.09 19.66
C SER A 19 27.72 0.80 18.58
N GLN A 20 26.81 0.26 17.76
CA GLN A 20 26.11 1.02 16.72
C GLN A 20 24.87 1.79 17.22
N PHE A 21 24.48 1.61 18.49
CA PHE A 21 23.30 2.24 19.09
C PHE A 21 23.57 3.64 19.71
N SER A 22 24.67 4.30 19.34
CA SER A 22 25.18 5.48 20.04
C SER A 22 24.62 6.84 19.56
N LYS A 23 23.96 6.89 18.38
CA LYS A 23 23.29 8.12 17.90
C LYS A 23 21.91 7.83 17.31
N GLY A 24 20.91 8.55 17.81
CA GLY A 24 19.63 8.74 17.13
C GLY A 24 18.62 7.59 17.27
N ALA A 25 18.52 7.01 18.47
CA ALA A 25 17.39 6.12 18.78
C ALA A 25 16.10 6.94 18.80
N MET A 26 15.10 6.53 18.01
CA MET A 26 13.77 7.13 18.00
C MET A 26 12.85 6.30 18.89
N CYS A 27 12.12 6.99 19.78
CA CYS A 27 11.11 6.43 20.66
C CYS A 27 9.73 6.89 20.19
N LEU A 28 8.90 5.94 19.78
CA LEU A 28 7.48 6.21 19.47
C LEU A 28 6.65 5.81 20.67
N THR A 29 5.84 6.71 21.22
CA THR A 29 4.87 6.36 22.27
C THR A 29 3.46 6.44 21.70
N THR A 30 2.73 5.33 21.76
CA THR A 30 1.29 5.30 21.52
C THR A 30 0.58 5.49 22.86
N ASP A 31 -0.33 6.46 22.96
CA ASP A 31 -1.18 6.64 24.14
C ASP A 31 -2.60 6.15 23.78
N GLU A 32 -2.73 4.86 23.49
CA GLU A 32 -4.02 4.22 23.23
C GLU A 32 -4.42 3.36 24.43
N GLY A 33 -5.15 3.96 25.39
CA GLY A 33 -5.70 3.24 26.53
C GLY A 33 -4.66 2.48 27.39
N LEU A 34 -4.99 1.23 27.74
CA LEU A 34 -4.23 0.39 28.70
C LEU A 34 -2.83 -0.06 28.21
N PHE A 35 -2.46 0.18 26.95
CA PHE A 35 -1.21 -0.33 26.37
C PHE A 35 -0.41 0.77 25.67
N SER A 36 0.67 1.22 26.32
CA SER A 36 1.68 2.05 25.65
C SER A 36 2.69 1.15 24.96
N THR A 37 2.67 1.13 23.62
CA THR A 37 3.71 0.44 22.84
C THR A 37 4.82 1.41 22.55
N ILE A 38 6.05 1.00 22.84
CA ILE A 38 7.24 1.81 22.58
C ILE A 38 8.07 1.20 21.47
N PHE A 39 8.10 1.87 20.31
CA PHE A 39 8.98 1.46 19.22
C PHE A 39 10.36 2.10 19.37
N ARG A 40 11.40 1.26 19.23
CA ARG A 40 12.79 1.73 19.12
C ARG A 40 13.24 1.60 17.68
N LEU A 41 13.43 2.74 17.02
CA LEU A 41 13.80 2.78 15.62
C LEU A 41 15.14 3.52 15.43
N HIS A 42 15.86 3.17 14.38
CA HIS A 42 17.16 3.73 14.04
C HIS A 42 16.97 4.91 13.09
N SER A 43 17.23 6.14 13.56
CA SER A 43 17.11 7.33 12.71
C SER A 43 17.87 7.24 11.39
N PRO A 44 19.14 6.75 11.30
CA PRO A 44 19.84 6.73 10.03
C PRO A 44 19.17 5.82 8.99
N PHE A 45 18.48 4.78 9.47
CA PHE A 45 17.78 3.84 8.62
C PHE A 45 16.46 4.43 8.10
N LEU A 46 15.75 5.17 8.95
CA LEU A 46 14.52 5.86 8.59
C LEU A 46 14.79 7.00 7.59
N GLU A 47 15.77 7.85 7.87
CA GLU A 47 16.16 8.98 6.99
C GLU A 47 16.52 8.51 5.58
N ARG A 48 17.22 7.37 5.47
CA ARG A 48 17.62 6.82 4.17
C ARG A 48 16.42 6.44 3.28
N ASN A 49 15.30 6.04 3.89
CA ASN A 49 14.15 5.47 3.18
C ASN A 49 12.90 6.36 3.25
N SER A 50 12.98 7.52 3.91
CA SER A 50 11.87 8.45 4.10
C SER A 50 12.39 9.89 4.20
N SER A 51 11.96 10.72 3.25
CA SER A 51 12.20 12.17 3.32
C SER A 51 11.45 12.81 4.47
N TRP A 52 10.27 12.30 4.83
CA TRP A 52 9.52 12.75 5.99
C TRP A 52 10.34 12.65 7.28
N PHE A 53 10.98 11.49 7.52
CA PHE A 53 11.85 11.33 8.70
C PHE A 53 13.07 12.25 8.63
N THR A 54 13.64 12.44 7.43
CA THR A 54 14.75 13.37 7.22
C THR A 54 14.38 14.81 7.60
N GLU A 55 13.18 15.27 7.23
CA GLU A 55 12.69 16.60 7.57
C GLU A 55 12.32 16.71 9.06
N ALA A 56 11.61 15.71 9.57
CA ALA A 56 11.15 15.69 10.95
C ALA A 56 12.30 15.64 11.98
N LEU A 57 13.40 14.97 11.65
CA LEU A 57 14.59 14.88 12.52
C LEU A 57 15.49 16.13 12.41
N LYS A 58 15.45 16.84 11.28
CA LYS A 58 16.14 18.13 11.09
C LYS A 58 15.39 19.31 11.68
N ALA A 59 14.07 19.18 11.88
CA ALA A 59 13.26 20.25 12.45
C ALA A 59 13.87 20.72 13.79
N SER A 60 13.92 22.04 14.01
CA SER A 60 14.42 22.60 15.28
C SER A 60 13.32 22.69 16.36
N ASN A 61 12.06 22.47 15.96
CA ASN A 61 10.91 22.45 16.84
C ASN A 61 10.32 21.04 16.92
N PRO A 62 10.03 20.55 18.14
CA PRO A 62 10.30 21.15 19.45
C PRO A 62 11.81 21.21 19.78
N PRO A 63 12.25 22.10 20.71
CA PRO A 63 13.65 22.17 21.13
C PRO A 63 14.06 20.88 21.84
N ASP A 64 15.02 20.17 21.26
CA ASP A 64 15.57 18.96 21.88
C ASP A 64 16.56 19.36 22.97
N HIS A 65 16.18 19.13 24.23
CA HIS A 65 17.09 19.27 25.36
C HIS A 65 18.20 18.19 25.36
N TYR A 66 18.01 17.09 24.62
CA TYR A 66 18.96 15.97 24.53
C TYR A 66 19.09 15.45 23.09
N PRO A 67 20.14 15.82 22.33
CA PRO A 67 20.27 15.48 20.90
C PRO A 67 20.65 14.00 20.62
N LEU A 68 20.59 13.13 21.64
CA LEU A 68 20.99 11.73 21.51
C LEU A 68 19.84 10.81 21.06
N TRP A 69 18.59 11.26 21.21
CA TRP A 69 17.39 10.48 20.89
C TRP A 69 16.22 11.41 20.52
N TYR A 70 15.22 10.87 19.82
CA TYR A 70 14.05 11.62 19.39
C TYR A 70 12.77 10.98 19.92
N ARG A 71 11.78 11.80 20.29
CA ARG A 71 10.45 11.34 20.73
C ARG A 71 9.40 11.71 19.70
N PHE A 72 8.54 10.76 19.36
CA PHE A 72 7.34 11.03 18.59
C PHE A 72 6.14 10.38 19.25
N LYS A 73 4.98 10.98 19.02
CA LYS A 73 3.69 10.50 19.49
C LYS A 73 2.70 10.57 18.34
N PHE A 74 1.76 9.64 18.33
CA PHE A 74 0.65 9.69 17.39
C PHE A 74 -0.43 10.63 17.92
N GLU A 75 -0.85 11.55 17.08
CA GLU A 75 -1.92 12.50 17.37
C GLU A 75 -3.00 12.37 16.31
N VAL A 76 -4.25 12.24 16.74
CA VAL A 76 -5.40 12.27 15.84
C VAL A 76 -5.59 13.70 15.38
N THR A 77 -5.40 13.94 14.09
CA THR A 77 -5.63 15.23 13.47
C THR A 77 -7.14 15.50 13.40
N GLY A 78 -7.59 16.76 13.33
CA GLY A 78 -9.02 17.12 13.34
C GLY A 78 -9.87 16.50 12.21
N ASN A 79 -9.24 15.88 11.22
CA ASN A 79 -9.85 15.10 10.15
C ASN A 79 -10.00 13.59 10.48
N GLY A 80 -9.64 13.17 11.69
CA GLY A 80 -9.71 11.77 12.14
C GLY A 80 -8.52 10.89 11.74
N PHE A 81 -7.49 11.46 11.10
CA PHE A 81 -6.31 10.68 10.70
C PHE A 81 -5.23 10.71 11.78
N LEU A 82 -4.65 9.55 12.03
CA LEU A 82 -3.58 9.36 12.99
C LEU A 82 -2.24 9.78 12.39
N LYS A 83 -1.69 10.89 12.86
CA LYS A 83 -0.46 11.48 12.36
C LYS A 83 0.68 11.32 13.36
N LEU A 84 1.88 11.02 12.86
CA LEU A 84 3.07 11.00 13.68
C LEU A 84 3.58 12.43 13.93
N VAL A 85 3.65 12.85 15.20
CA VAL A 85 4.07 14.20 15.61
C VAL A 85 5.27 14.13 16.53
N ARG A 86 6.28 14.98 16.27
CA ARG A 86 7.49 15.05 17.08
C ARG A 86 7.20 15.77 18.41
N GLN A 87 7.71 15.20 19.50
CA GLN A 87 7.51 15.68 20.86
C GLN A 87 8.84 16.14 21.48
N PRO A 88 8.83 17.10 22.42
CA PRO A 88 10.04 17.53 23.11
C PRO A 88 10.64 16.35 23.88
N THR A 89 11.96 16.20 23.81
CA THR A 89 12.69 15.24 24.64
C THR A 89 12.78 15.76 26.06
N VAL A 90 12.25 15.04 27.05
CA VAL A 90 12.36 15.36 28.48
C VAL A 90 13.13 14.25 29.18
N GLY A 91 14.18 14.63 29.92
CA GLY A 91 14.97 13.72 30.75
C GLY A 91 16.01 12.86 30.01
N LEU A 92 16.65 11.98 30.77
CA LEU A 92 17.54 10.96 30.24
C LEU A 92 16.75 9.99 29.35
N ARG A 93 17.43 9.40 28.37
CA ARG A 93 16.86 8.35 27.50
C ARG A 93 16.07 7.35 28.37
N PRO A 94 14.79 7.04 28.06
CA PRO A 94 14.02 6.09 28.85
C PRO A 94 14.81 4.79 29.01
N GLU A 95 15.09 4.39 30.25
CA GLU A 95 15.65 3.08 30.55
C GLU A 95 14.50 2.07 30.50
N PHE A 96 14.72 0.97 29.79
CA PHE A 96 13.70 -0.06 29.66
C PHE A 96 14.14 -1.22 30.51
N HIS A 97 13.46 -1.40 31.64
CA HIS A 97 13.59 -2.61 32.42
C HIS A 97 12.85 -3.74 31.70
N ASN A 98 13.61 -4.78 31.33
CA ASN A 98 13.06 -6.02 30.84
C ASN A 98 12.42 -6.75 32.03
N THR A 99 11.19 -6.39 32.38
CA THR A 99 10.42 -7.10 33.42
C THR A 99 9.96 -8.45 32.86
N GLN A 100 10.87 -9.42 32.84
CA GLN A 100 10.51 -10.83 32.92
C GLN A 100 9.82 -11.02 34.28
N GLY A 101 8.50 -10.90 34.36
CA GLY A 101 7.81 -11.13 35.64
C GLY A 101 6.33 -10.82 35.72
N TYR A 102 5.76 -10.00 34.82
CA TYR A 102 4.32 -9.74 34.83
C TYR A 102 3.72 -9.91 33.44
N SER A 103 3.07 -11.06 33.27
CA SER A 103 2.08 -11.29 32.22
C SER A 103 1.06 -10.16 32.22
N ASN A 104 0.75 -9.65 31.01
CA ASN A 104 -0.41 -8.81 30.64
C ASN A 104 -0.12 -7.37 30.18
N ALA A 105 1.12 -7.05 29.79
CA ALA A 105 1.37 -5.89 28.92
C ALA A 105 2.19 -6.35 27.70
N THR A 106 1.59 -6.27 26.52
CA THR A 106 2.20 -6.55 25.20
C THR A 106 3.30 -5.53 24.90
N GLN A 107 4.43 -5.67 25.59
CA GLN A 107 5.64 -4.91 25.32
C GLN A 107 6.34 -5.52 24.10
N ILE A 108 6.02 -5.02 22.91
CA ILE A 108 6.68 -5.43 21.67
C ILE A 108 8.08 -4.81 21.63
N TYR A 109 9.09 -5.61 21.92
CA TYR A 109 10.47 -5.29 21.60
C TYR A 109 10.71 -5.57 20.12
N ILE A 110 10.92 -4.55 19.29
CA ILE A 110 11.64 -4.77 18.02
C ILE A 110 13.13 -4.95 18.37
N LYS A 111 13.44 -6.12 18.91
CA LYS A 111 14.67 -6.84 18.58
C LYS A 111 14.23 -7.89 17.58
N THR A 112 14.71 -7.76 16.36
CA THR A 112 14.55 -8.73 15.28
C THR A 112 15.04 -10.11 15.73
N GLU A 113 14.12 -10.98 16.14
CA GLU A 113 14.15 -12.44 16.12
C GLU A 113 12.80 -12.88 16.75
N ASP A 114 12.07 -13.72 16.01
CA ASP A 114 10.81 -14.41 16.36
C ASP A 114 9.49 -13.64 16.18
N ILE A 115 8.90 -13.83 15.00
CA ILE A 115 7.50 -13.55 14.68
C ILE A 115 6.72 -14.84 14.96
N GLU A 116 5.89 -14.85 15.99
CA GLU A 116 4.79 -15.81 16.08
C GLU A 116 3.45 -15.07 16.02
N ASP A 117 2.55 -15.66 15.22
CA ASP A 117 1.27 -15.16 14.79
C ASP A 117 0.29 -14.90 15.94
N GLU A 118 -0.29 -13.70 15.99
CA GLU A 118 -1.64 -13.53 16.54
C GLU A 118 -2.48 -12.65 15.61
N VAL A 119 -3.36 -13.34 14.88
CA VAL A 119 -4.48 -12.77 14.12
C VAL A 119 -5.60 -12.45 15.12
N CYS A 120 -5.92 -11.16 15.32
CA CYS A 120 -7.00 -10.78 16.21
C CYS A 120 -8.38 -11.19 15.65
N LYS A 121 -9.08 -12.02 16.43
CA LYS A 121 -10.50 -12.34 16.30
C LYS A 121 -11.32 -11.21 16.90
N ILE A 122 -12.25 -10.63 16.12
CA ILE A 122 -13.22 -9.63 16.61
C ILE A 122 -14.44 -10.36 17.17
N THR A 123 -14.72 -10.22 18.47
CA THR A 123 -15.99 -10.64 19.09
C THR A 123 -16.88 -9.41 19.34
N ASN A 124 -18.14 -9.52 18.93
CA ASN A 124 -19.13 -8.45 18.98
C ASN A 124 -19.79 -8.36 20.36
N SER A 125 -19.74 -7.18 21.00
CA SER A 125 -20.64 -6.77 22.08
C SER A 125 -21.27 -5.40 21.73
N LYS A 126 -22.55 -5.21 22.06
CA LYS A 126 -23.46 -4.31 21.33
C LYS A 126 -23.58 -2.86 21.83
N ASP A 127 -22.98 -2.48 22.96
CA ASP A 127 -23.37 -1.23 23.65
C ASP A 127 -22.30 -0.12 23.78
N ASP A 128 -21.17 -0.21 23.06
CA ASP A 128 -20.05 0.77 23.18
C ASP A 128 -19.58 1.33 21.82
N LYS A 129 -20.50 1.46 20.86
CA LYS A 129 -20.16 1.53 19.43
C LYS A 129 -19.36 2.75 18.99
N THR A 130 -19.49 3.93 19.61
CA THR A 130 -18.84 5.18 19.14
C THR A 130 -17.40 5.36 19.64
N LEU A 131 -17.13 4.96 20.88
CA LEU A 131 -15.76 4.92 21.43
C LEU A 131 -15.02 3.68 20.92
N ALA A 132 -15.72 2.55 20.77
CA ALA A 132 -15.15 1.35 20.16
C ALA A 132 -14.84 1.56 18.66
N LEU A 133 -15.68 2.27 17.89
CA LEU A 133 -15.35 2.52 16.47
C LEU A 133 -14.04 3.29 16.33
N ARG A 134 -13.87 4.37 17.10
CA ARG A 134 -12.65 5.18 17.07
C ARG A 134 -11.43 4.40 17.54
N SER A 135 -11.56 3.68 18.66
CA SER A 135 -10.51 2.79 19.19
C SER A 135 -10.12 1.68 18.20
N VAL A 136 -11.09 1.12 17.47
CA VAL A 136 -10.85 0.10 16.44
C VAL A 136 -10.20 0.71 15.19
N GLU A 137 -10.66 1.87 14.73
CA GLU A 137 -10.03 2.58 13.61
C GLU A 137 -8.58 2.95 13.95
N ASP A 138 -8.34 3.59 15.09
CA ASP A 138 -7.00 3.95 15.58
C ASP A 138 -6.07 2.72 15.65
N SER A 139 -6.58 1.59 16.16
CA SER A 139 -5.88 0.30 16.21
C SER A 139 -5.51 -0.26 14.81
N VAL A 140 -6.36 -0.07 13.80
CA VAL A 140 -6.08 -0.49 12.42
C VAL A 140 -4.99 0.39 11.79
N TYR A 141 -5.05 1.71 11.97
CA TYR A 141 -3.99 2.61 11.51
C TYR A 141 -2.64 2.29 12.16
N MET A 142 -2.63 2.02 13.46
CA MET A 142 -1.42 1.58 14.17
C MET A 142 -0.84 0.29 13.60
N THR A 143 -1.70 -0.63 13.19
CA THR A 143 -1.26 -1.88 12.55
C THR A 143 -0.51 -1.59 11.25
N PHE A 144 -0.99 -0.65 10.42
CA PHE A 144 -0.29 -0.24 9.19
C PHE A 144 1.06 0.43 9.49
N TYR A 145 1.13 1.32 10.49
CA TYR A 145 2.39 1.92 10.93
C TYR A 145 3.38 0.85 11.40
N ARG A 146 2.95 -0.11 12.22
CA ARG A 146 3.78 -1.20 12.73
C ARG A 146 4.32 -2.06 11.58
N GLN A 147 3.47 -2.43 10.62
CA GLN A 147 3.86 -3.21 9.46
C GLN A 147 4.87 -2.46 8.58
N LEU A 148 4.62 -1.17 8.34
CA LEU A 148 5.50 -0.32 7.56
C LEU A 148 6.85 -0.11 8.25
N PHE A 149 6.88 0.09 9.57
CA PHE A 149 8.14 0.12 10.34
C PHE A 149 8.88 -1.21 10.27
N GLY A 150 8.16 -2.34 10.26
CA GLY A 150 8.74 -3.64 10.00
C GLY A 150 9.46 -3.71 8.65
N LEU A 151 8.86 -3.16 7.59
CA LEU A 151 9.46 -3.13 6.25
C LEU A 151 10.80 -2.38 6.21
N PHE A 152 10.98 -1.32 7.00
CA PHE A 152 12.30 -0.69 7.14
C PHE A 152 13.34 -1.74 7.59
N TYR A 153 13.02 -2.65 8.49
CA TYR A 153 13.96 -3.69 8.95
C TYR A 153 13.93 -4.98 8.13
N ASN A 154 13.44 -4.93 6.88
CA ASN A 154 13.25 -6.10 6.03
C ASN A 154 12.39 -7.20 6.68
N ILE A 155 11.48 -6.83 7.57
CA ILE A 155 10.50 -7.76 8.14
C ILE A 155 9.40 -7.98 7.11
N THR A 156 9.04 -9.24 6.88
CA THR A 156 8.00 -9.63 5.91
C THR A 156 6.67 -8.96 6.25
N LEU A 157 5.98 -8.47 5.22
CA LEU A 157 4.65 -7.89 5.35
C LEU A 157 3.61 -9.03 5.49
N PRO A 158 2.93 -9.16 6.65
CA PRO A 158 1.87 -10.15 6.78
C PRO A 158 0.67 -9.68 5.94
N MET A 159 0.24 -10.50 4.98
CA MET A 159 -0.90 -10.20 4.11
C MET A 159 -2.01 -11.25 4.27
N PRO A 160 -3.30 -10.86 4.24
CA PRO A 160 -4.41 -11.79 4.34
C PRO A 160 -4.47 -12.71 3.11
N ILE A 161 -5.01 -13.90 3.30
CA ILE A 161 -5.25 -14.87 2.22
C ILE A 161 -6.43 -14.45 1.33
N ASP A 162 -7.37 -13.69 1.89
CA ASP A 162 -8.49 -13.12 1.14
C ASP A 162 -8.05 -11.84 0.40
N ILE A 163 -8.37 -11.77 -0.89
CA ILE A 163 -7.94 -10.64 -1.73
C ILE A 163 -8.69 -9.34 -1.41
N GLY A 164 -9.94 -9.43 -0.95
CA GLY A 164 -10.71 -8.25 -0.54
C GLY A 164 -10.08 -7.60 0.69
N LEU A 165 -9.72 -8.41 1.69
CA LEU A 165 -8.98 -7.94 2.87
C LEU A 165 -7.58 -7.45 2.51
N ALA A 166 -6.86 -8.15 1.62
CA ALA A 166 -5.55 -7.72 1.15
C ALA A 166 -5.60 -6.38 0.41
N LEU A 167 -6.66 -6.11 -0.37
CA LEU A 167 -6.88 -4.82 -1.02
C LEU A 167 -7.06 -3.70 0.01
N VAL A 168 -7.94 -3.88 1.00
CA VAL A 168 -8.16 -2.90 2.08
C VAL A 168 -6.85 -2.62 2.84
N GLN A 169 -6.11 -3.67 3.18
CA GLN A 169 -4.82 -3.52 3.86
C GLN A 169 -3.78 -2.80 2.98
N SER A 170 -3.74 -3.10 1.67
CA SER A 170 -2.83 -2.45 0.72
C SER A 170 -3.14 -0.95 0.60
N GLU A 171 -4.42 -0.58 0.55
CA GLU A 171 -4.86 0.83 0.53
C GLU A 171 -4.40 1.57 1.79
N GLY A 172 -4.60 0.96 2.97
CA GLY A 172 -4.15 1.51 4.25
C GLY A 172 -2.63 1.70 4.33
N LEU A 173 -1.87 0.70 3.91
CA LEU A 173 -0.41 0.77 3.87
C LEU A 173 0.10 1.84 2.90
N VAL A 174 -0.51 1.94 1.70
CA VAL A 174 -0.14 2.96 0.70
C VAL A 174 -0.40 4.36 1.24
N MET A 175 -1.52 4.59 1.91
CA MET A 175 -1.85 5.87 2.54
C MET A 175 -0.82 6.26 3.61
N VAL A 176 -0.47 5.37 4.53
CA VAL A 176 0.56 5.64 5.55
C VAL A 176 1.94 5.84 4.92
N ALA A 177 2.27 5.10 3.86
CA ALA A 177 3.54 5.25 3.15
C ALA A 177 3.64 6.55 2.34
N ILE A 178 2.51 7.09 1.85
CA ILE A 178 2.44 8.43 1.27
C ILE A 178 2.72 9.48 2.35
N GLU A 179 2.08 9.35 3.52
CA GLU A 179 2.25 10.27 4.64
C GLU A 179 3.71 10.32 5.13
N LEU A 180 4.31 9.15 5.33
CA LEU A 180 5.71 9.01 5.72
C LEU A 180 6.69 9.17 4.54
N GLN A 181 6.21 9.49 3.34
CA GLN A 181 7.02 9.67 2.13
C GLN A 181 8.03 8.53 1.89
N CYS A 182 7.59 7.30 2.09
CA CYS A 182 8.40 6.08 1.95
C CYS A 182 7.77 5.06 1.00
N LEU A 183 6.93 5.51 0.07
CA LEU A 183 6.33 4.66 -0.97
C LEU A 183 7.34 3.78 -1.72
N PRO A 184 8.53 4.26 -2.14
CA PRO A 184 9.49 3.41 -2.88
C PRO A 184 9.91 2.15 -2.12
N LEU A 185 9.93 2.18 -0.79
CA LEU A 185 10.21 1.02 0.06
C LEU A 185 9.06 0.01 0.00
N LEU A 186 7.80 0.47 0.00
CA LEU A 186 6.62 -0.37 0.07
C LEU A 186 6.30 -1.07 -1.27
N ARG A 187 6.51 -0.37 -2.40
CA ARG A 187 6.17 -0.82 -3.76
C ARG A 187 6.56 -2.26 -4.08
N PRO A 188 7.85 -2.66 -4.03
CA PRO A 188 8.25 -4.01 -4.43
C PRO A 188 7.63 -5.10 -3.55
N HIS A 189 7.30 -4.80 -2.29
CA HIS A 189 6.68 -5.75 -1.37
C HIS A 189 5.20 -5.95 -1.69
N LEU A 190 4.46 -4.86 -1.92
CA LEU A 190 3.04 -4.95 -2.28
C LEU A 190 2.86 -5.55 -3.67
N SER A 191 3.62 -5.12 -4.68
CA SER A 191 3.53 -5.70 -6.03
C SER A 191 3.80 -7.20 -6.03
N ARG A 192 4.84 -7.66 -5.31
CA ARG A 192 5.14 -9.10 -5.20
C ARG A 192 4.02 -9.86 -4.50
N THR A 193 3.51 -9.32 -3.40
CA THR A 193 2.46 -9.96 -2.61
C THR A 193 1.16 -10.05 -3.39
N LEU A 194 0.76 -8.97 -4.06
CA LEU A 194 -0.44 -8.92 -4.90
C LEU A 194 -0.32 -9.84 -6.12
N ALA A 195 0.83 -9.88 -6.78
CA ALA A 195 1.10 -10.84 -7.86
C ALA A 195 0.97 -12.30 -7.39
N GLY A 196 1.22 -12.58 -6.11
CA GLY A 196 1.03 -13.89 -5.49
C GLY A 196 -0.40 -14.43 -5.56
N PHE A 197 -1.41 -13.56 -5.67
CA PHE A 197 -2.82 -13.97 -5.81
C PHE A 197 -3.15 -14.51 -7.21
N ARG A 198 -2.28 -14.29 -8.21
CA ARG A 198 -2.41 -14.78 -9.59
C ARG A 198 -3.81 -14.48 -10.16
N GLN A 199 -4.52 -15.49 -10.67
CA GLN A 199 -5.85 -15.34 -11.27
C GLN A 199 -6.87 -14.64 -10.36
N LYS A 200 -6.78 -14.82 -9.03
CA LYS A 200 -7.69 -14.16 -8.09
C LYS A 200 -7.55 -12.64 -8.14
N LEU A 201 -6.35 -12.13 -8.42
CA LEU A 201 -6.08 -10.71 -8.63
C LEU A 201 -6.87 -10.17 -9.81
N PHE A 202 -6.69 -10.76 -10.99
CA PHE A 202 -7.37 -10.32 -12.22
C PHE A 202 -8.90 -10.41 -12.10
N LEU A 203 -9.42 -11.46 -11.43
CA LEU A 203 -10.85 -11.56 -11.15
C LEU A 203 -11.35 -10.46 -10.19
N SER A 204 -10.53 -10.04 -9.23
CA SER A 204 -10.86 -8.90 -8.35
C SER A 204 -10.80 -7.57 -9.09
N ILE A 205 -9.79 -7.38 -9.96
CA ILE A 205 -9.67 -6.20 -10.82
C ILE A 205 -10.90 -6.05 -11.71
N LYS A 206 -11.35 -7.14 -12.36
CA LYS A 206 -12.58 -7.12 -13.18
C LYS A 206 -13.82 -6.66 -12.42
N ARG A 207 -13.92 -6.95 -11.11
CA ARG A 207 -15.09 -6.59 -10.28
C ARG A 207 -15.15 -5.09 -9.98
N ASP A 208 -14.01 -4.44 -9.78
CA ASP A 208 -13.93 -3.00 -9.53
C ASP A 208 -12.58 -2.42 -10.00
N PRO A 209 -12.36 -2.29 -11.31
CA PRO A 209 -11.09 -1.81 -11.87
C PRO A 209 -10.80 -0.36 -11.48
N ALA A 210 -11.84 0.41 -11.17
CA ALA A 210 -11.74 1.78 -10.70
C ALA A 210 -11.13 1.88 -9.30
N ARG A 211 -11.39 0.92 -8.41
CA ARG A 211 -10.70 0.84 -7.11
C ARG A 211 -9.24 0.42 -7.26
N TRP A 212 -9.00 -0.59 -8.10
CA TRP A 212 -7.65 -1.12 -8.31
C TRP A 212 -6.72 -0.14 -9.03
N ILE A 213 -7.22 0.70 -9.95
CA ILE A 213 -6.38 1.72 -10.60
C ILE A 213 -5.92 2.81 -9.60
N LEU A 214 -6.76 3.14 -8.61
CA LEU A 214 -6.40 4.07 -7.53
C LEU A 214 -5.26 3.53 -6.67
N LEU A 215 -5.21 2.21 -6.47
CA LEU A 215 -4.10 1.55 -5.80
C LEU A 215 -2.86 1.42 -6.71
N ALA A 216 -3.05 1.11 -7.99
CA ALA A 216 -1.95 0.85 -8.93
C ALA A 216 -1.09 2.09 -9.21
N MET A 217 -1.69 3.28 -9.27
CA MET A 217 -0.97 4.55 -9.52
C MET A 217 0.15 4.84 -8.50
N PRO A 218 -0.10 4.91 -7.18
CA PRO A 218 0.96 5.14 -6.19
C PRO A 218 1.95 3.98 -6.12
N LEU A 219 1.50 2.74 -6.38
CA LEU A 219 2.36 1.58 -6.44
C LEU A 219 3.28 1.54 -7.67
N GLN A 220 2.92 2.24 -8.76
CA GLN A 220 3.57 2.13 -10.06
C GLN A 220 3.62 0.67 -10.53
N ASP A 221 2.50 -0.05 -10.35
CA ASP A 221 2.37 -1.44 -10.77
C ASP A 221 1.73 -1.51 -12.17
N ASP A 222 2.58 -1.66 -13.18
CA ASP A 222 2.16 -1.68 -14.59
C ASP A 222 1.17 -2.80 -14.90
N SER A 223 1.31 -3.97 -14.25
CA SER A 223 0.43 -5.11 -14.50
C SER A 223 -0.98 -4.85 -14.01
N ILE A 224 -1.11 -4.34 -12.78
CA ILE A 224 -2.43 -4.00 -12.21
C ILE A 224 -3.03 -2.82 -12.98
N PHE A 225 -2.23 -1.79 -13.27
CA PHE A 225 -2.68 -0.61 -13.98
C PHE A 225 -3.21 -0.95 -15.38
N THR A 226 -2.47 -1.77 -16.14
CA THR A 226 -2.85 -2.18 -17.50
C THR A 226 -4.14 -3.00 -17.49
N GLU A 227 -4.28 -3.97 -16.59
CA GLU A 227 -5.52 -4.75 -16.48
C GLU A 227 -6.72 -3.86 -16.14
N CYS A 228 -6.55 -2.89 -15.24
CA CYS A 228 -7.61 -1.93 -14.93
C CYS A 228 -8.03 -1.17 -16.20
N LEU A 229 -7.05 -0.71 -16.99
CA LEU A 229 -7.32 0.02 -18.23
C LEU A 229 -8.08 -0.83 -19.26
N VAL A 230 -7.75 -2.12 -19.42
CA VAL A 230 -8.48 -3.02 -20.33
C VAL A 230 -9.98 -2.99 -20.03
N HIS A 231 -10.36 -3.11 -18.77
CA HIS A 231 -11.78 -3.08 -18.38
C HIS A 231 -12.40 -1.68 -18.46
N LEU A 232 -11.68 -0.65 -18.02
CA LEU A 232 -12.17 0.73 -18.02
C LEU A 232 -12.38 1.27 -19.43
N VAL A 233 -11.45 0.98 -20.34
CA VAL A 233 -11.51 1.38 -21.75
C VAL A 233 -12.55 0.55 -22.49
N GLY A 234 -12.55 -0.78 -22.33
CA GLY A 234 -13.47 -1.67 -23.05
C GLY A 234 -14.95 -1.51 -22.67
N THR A 235 -15.25 -0.89 -21.51
CA THR A 235 -16.63 -0.64 -21.06
C THR A 235 -17.04 0.83 -21.24
N TYR A 236 -16.15 1.71 -21.68
CA TYR A 236 -16.43 3.14 -21.83
C TYR A 236 -17.54 3.39 -22.88
N PRO A 237 -18.53 4.28 -22.64
CA PRO A 237 -18.66 5.21 -21.52
C PRO A 237 -19.43 4.66 -20.31
N ALA A 238 -19.88 3.41 -20.35
CA ALA A 238 -20.63 2.79 -19.26
C ALA A 238 -19.76 2.63 -18.00
N TRP A 239 -20.41 2.62 -16.84
CA TRP A 239 -19.73 2.58 -15.54
C TRP A 239 -20.49 1.69 -14.55
N PRO A 240 -20.39 0.36 -14.66
CA PRO A 240 -21.14 -0.57 -13.82
C PRO A 240 -20.51 -0.82 -12.44
N TRP A 241 -19.42 -0.11 -12.10
CA TRP A 241 -18.63 -0.41 -10.89
C TRP A 241 -19.02 0.44 -9.68
N PRO A 242 -18.87 -0.08 -8.45
CA PRO A 242 -19.21 0.64 -7.23
C PRO A 242 -18.38 1.91 -7.02
N THR A 243 -17.08 1.85 -7.33
CA THR A 243 -16.19 3.01 -7.19
C THR A 243 -16.56 4.09 -8.17
N ARG A 244 -16.85 5.30 -7.65
CA ARG A 244 -17.34 6.42 -8.47
C ARG A 244 -16.29 6.88 -9.46
N ARG A 245 -16.72 7.13 -10.71
CA ARG A 245 -15.87 7.71 -11.76
C ARG A 245 -15.17 9.00 -11.32
N THR A 246 -15.84 9.84 -10.52
CA THR A 246 -15.27 11.09 -10.00
C THR A 246 -14.08 10.90 -9.06
N GLY A 247 -13.94 9.71 -8.45
CA GLY A 247 -12.82 9.38 -7.57
C GLY A 247 -11.49 9.16 -8.29
N ILE A 248 -11.52 8.87 -9.59
CA ILE A 248 -10.30 8.70 -10.40
C ILE A 248 -9.80 10.07 -10.86
N PRO A 249 -8.47 10.35 -10.84
CA PRO A 249 -7.90 11.61 -11.33
C PRO A 249 -8.35 12.00 -12.74
N SER A 250 -8.46 13.31 -12.98
CA SER A 250 -9.06 13.83 -14.21
C SER A 250 -8.26 13.43 -15.46
N GLU A 251 -6.95 13.36 -15.31
CA GLU A 251 -5.95 13.02 -16.32
C GLU A 251 -6.13 11.57 -16.76
N VAL A 252 -6.34 10.66 -15.80
CA VAL A 252 -6.59 9.25 -16.07
C VAL A 252 -7.94 9.06 -16.75
N ARG A 253 -8.97 9.82 -16.36
CA ARG A 253 -10.28 9.76 -17.05
C ARG A 253 -10.20 10.23 -18.50
N GLN A 254 -9.42 11.29 -18.77
CA GLN A 254 -9.17 11.77 -20.13
C GLN A 254 -8.40 10.73 -20.94
N PHE A 255 -7.39 10.10 -20.33
CA PHE A 255 -6.64 9.01 -20.95
C PHE A 255 -7.53 7.82 -21.31
N ILE A 256 -8.41 7.38 -20.41
CA ILE A 256 -9.39 6.30 -20.68
C ILE A 256 -10.30 6.68 -21.85
N ALA A 257 -10.84 7.91 -21.86
CA ALA A 257 -11.73 8.37 -22.92
C ALA A 257 -11.01 8.42 -24.28
N HIS A 258 -9.75 8.86 -24.30
CA HIS A 258 -8.93 8.86 -25.50
C HIS A 258 -8.66 7.45 -26.02
N LYS A 259 -8.22 6.54 -25.15
CA LYS A 259 -7.97 5.13 -25.51
C LYS A 259 -9.23 4.41 -25.97
N ALA A 260 -10.39 4.71 -25.38
CA ALA A 260 -11.68 4.16 -25.81
C ALA A 260 -12.06 4.64 -27.21
N LYS A 261 -11.79 5.91 -27.53
CA LYS A 261 -11.99 6.43 -28.89
C LYS A 261 -11.09 5.72 -29.90
N GLU A 262 -9.80 5.54 -29.58
CA GLU A 262 -8.87 4.81 -30.44
C GLU A 262 -9.32 3.35 -30.65
N LEU A 263 -9.73 2.67 -29.58
CA LEU A 263 -10.26 1.30 -29.67
C LEU A 263 -11.50 1.22 -30.56
N ASN A 264 -12.47 2.12 -30.38
CA ASN A 264 -13.68 2.14 -31.21
C ASN A 264 -13.37 2.40 -32.68
N GLN A 265 -12.39 3.27 -32.97
CA GLN A 265 -11.96 3.51 -34.35
C GLN A 265 -11.37 2.25 -34.99
N LEU A 266 -10.48 1.54 -34.27
CA LEU A 266 -9.92 0.27 -34.73
C LEU A 266 -11.00 -0.79 -34.93
N CYS A 267 -11.97 -0.89 -34.02
CA CYS A 267 -13.12 -1.79 -34.19
C CYS A 267 -13.93 -1.46 -35.44
N LEU A 268 -14.23 -0.17 -35.69
CA LEU A 268 -14.98 0.25 -36.89
C LEU A 268 -14.21 -0.04 -38.19
N GLU A 269 -12.89 0.14 -38.19
CA GLU A 269 -12.04 -0.20 -39.34
C GLU A 269 -12.08 -1.71 -39.61
N VAL A 270 -11.91 -2.54 -38.57
CA VAL A 270 -12.01 -4.00 -38.69
C VAL A 270 -13.41 -4.46 -39.10
N ASP A 271 -14.47 -3.87 -38.53
CA ASP A 271 -15.86 -4.19 -38.88
C ASP A 271 -16.15 -3.84 -40.34
N ARG A 272 -15.63 -2.71 -40.83
CA ARG A 272 -15.72 -2.32 -42.24
C ARG A 272 -15.01 -3.32 -43.14
N ASP A 273 -13.78 -3.69 -42.80
CA ASP A 273 -12.99 -4.65 -43.59
C ASP A 273 -13.67 -6.02 -43.62
N LEU A 274 -14.23 -6.47 -42.49
CA LEU A 274 -15.01 -7.70 -42.39
C LEU A 274 -16.28 -7.65 -43.25
N LEU A 275 -17.02 -6.53 -43.23
CA LEU A 275 -18.20 -6.35 -44.07
C LEU A 275 -17.85 -6.41 -45.56
N LEU A 276 -16.76 -5.76 -45.97
CA LEU A 276 -16.28 -5.76 -47.35
C LEU A 276 -15.94 -7.15 -47.88
N ILE A 277 -15.58 -8.11 -47.03
CA ILE A 277 -15.26 -9.48 -47.45
C ILE A 277 -16.42 -10.48 -47.26
N THR A 278 -17.49 -10.08 -46.57
CA THR A 278 -18.61 -10.99 -46.23
C THR A 278 -19.83 -10.78 -47.13
N ILE A 279 -19.93 -9.61 -47.78
CA ILE A 279 -21.04 -9.32 -48.71
C ILE A 279 -20.67 -9.91 -50.08
N GLU A 280 -21.38 -10.97 -50.46
CA GLU A 280 -21.26 -11.63 -51.77
C GLU A 280 -22.48 -11.30 -52.65
N ASN A 281 -22.27 -11.16 -53.95
CA ASN A 281 -23.34 -11.04 -54.92
C ASN A 281 -24.03 -12.42 -55.12
N PRO A 282 -25.20 -12.49 -55.79
CA PRO A 282 -25.87 -13.78 -56.08
C PRO A 282 -25.04 -14.78 -56.91
N LYS A 283 -23.90 -14.35 -57.48
CA LYS A 283 -22.96 -15.18 -58.23
C LYS A 283 -21.81 -15.72 -57.35
N GLY A 284 -21.72 -15.29 -56.08
CA GLY A 284 -20.71 -15.70 -55.11
C GLY A 284 -19.41 -14.87 -55.14
N ASP A 285 -19.39 -13.76 -55.89
CA ASP A 285 -18.24 -12.84 -55.91
C ASP A 285 -18.40 -11.79 -54.80
N VAL A 286 -17.28 -11.42 -54.16
CA VAL A 286 -17.25 -10.38 -53.14
C VAL A 286 -17.61 -9.03 -53.74
N VAL A 287 -18.63 -8.39 -53.20
CA VAL A 287 -19.15 -7.09 -53.66
C VAL A 287 -18.12 -6.01 -53.33
N THR A 288 -17.64 -5.28 -54.33
CA THR A 288 -16.70 -4.16 -54.11
C THR A 288 -17.40 -2.82 -54.33
N PRO A 289 -17.23 -1.81 -53.45
CA PRO A 289 -17.86 -0.51 -53.60
C PRO A 289 -17.42 0.28 -54.85
N ALA A 290 -16.44 -0.21 -55.60
CA ALA A 290 -15.89 0.43 -56.79
C ALA A 290 -16.69 0.13 -58.06
N GLU A 291 -17.52 -0.92 -58.07
CA GLU A 291 -18.31 -1.32 -59.23
C GLU A 291 -19.70 -0.66 -59.21
N SER A 292 -20.10 -0.05 -60.33
CA SER A 292 -21.35 0.73 -60.41
C SER A 292 -22.62 -0.12 -60.29
N GLU A 293 -22.55 -1.42 -60.59
CA GLU A 293 -23.70 -2.35 -60.45
C GLU A 293 -23.99 -2.71 -58.98
N ASP A 294 -22.99 -2.57 -58.10
CA ASP A 294 -23.07 -3.00 -56.70
C ASP A 294 -23.39 -1.85 -55.73
N GLN A 295 -23.49 -0.60 -56.22
CA GLN A 295 -23.75 0.58 -55.40
C GLN A 295 -25.07 0.52 -54.62
N GLU A 296 -26.13 -0.08 -55.19
CA GLU A 296 -27.43 -0.17 -54.53
C GLU A 296 -27.39 -1.11 -53.30
N THR A 297 -26.55 -2.14 -53.34
CA THR A 297 -26.34 -3.09 -52.24
C THR A 297 -25.67 -2.43 -51.04
N TRP A 298 -24.79 -1.44 -51.29
CA TRP A 298 -24.09 -0.67 -50.25
C TRP A 298 -24.92 0.44 -49.62
N ILE A 299 -26.01 0.91 -50.25
CA ILE A 299 -26.85 2.00 -49.72
C ILE A 299 -27.82 1.51 -48.62
N LEU A 300 -28.02 0.20 -48.51
CA LEU A 300 -28.99 -0.41 -47.58
C LEU A 300 -28.36 -0.92 -46.26
N VAL A 301 -27.03 -0.91 -46.13
CA VAL A 301 -26.27 -1.36 -44.94
C VAL A 301 -25.72 -0.15 -44.19
#